data_AF-A0A2N5UCD0-F1
#
_entry.id   AF-A0A2N5UCD0-F1
#
_cell.length_a   1.000
_cell.length_b   1.000
_cell.length_c   1.000
_cell.angle_alpha   90.00
_cell.angle_beta   90.00
_cell.angle_gamma   90.00
#
_symmetry.space_group_name_H-M   'P 1'
#
loop_
_entity.id
_entity.type
_entity.pdbx_description
1 polymer ?
#
loop_
_entity_poly.entity_id
_entity_poly.type
_entity_poly.pdbx_seq_one_letter_code
_entity_poly.pdbx_strand_id
1 'polypeptide(L)'
;MGLGKTLTTLALILKTSHQAREFGDSPPPFENTSRCGATLVICPKATLTNWEHEITTHFAKNSIPYSIFYGRGRDRIPKETLKSSMVVLTSYDLIGTSGNPLHTNQNTIESLNMEWYRIVLDEAQ
;
A
#
# COMPACT_ATOMS: atom_id res chain seq x y z
N MET A 1 13.22 -10.95 -12.33
CA MET A 1 14.50 -10.61 -11.70
C MET A 1 15.25 -9.54 -12.50
N GLY A 2 16.08 -8.73 -11.85
CA GLY A 2 17.17 -7.91 -12.43
C GLY A 2 16.80 -6.66 -13.25
N LEU A 3 15.63 -6.59 -13.88
CA LEU A 3 15.28 -5.54 -14.84
C LEU A 3 14.80 -4.22 -14.21
N GLY A 4 15.00 -4.01 -12.90
CA GLY A 4 14.59 -2.78 -12.23
C GLY A 4 13.06 -2.55 -12.19
N LYS A 5 12.26 -3.62 -12.16
CA LYS A 5 10.78 -3.50 -12.12
C LYS A 5 10.30 -2.68 -10.93
N THR A 6 10.82 -2.97 -9.74
CA THR A 6 10.48 -2.26 -8.50
C THR A 6 10.79 -0.77 -8.63
N LEU A 7 12.00 -0.43 -9.07
CA LEU A 7 12.41 0.97 -9.28
C LEU A 7 11.55 1.68 -10.35
N THR A 8 11.21 0.98 -11.43
CA THR A 8 10.32 1.49 -12.49
C THR A 8 8.93 1.78 -11.93
N THR A 9 8.39 0.89 -11.09
CA THR A 9 7.10 1.09 -10.42
C THR A 9 7.16 2.26 -9.44
N LEU A 10 8.22 2.39 -8.64
CA LEU A 10 8.41 3.53 -7.73
C LEU A 10 8.51 4.86 -8.49
N ALA A 11 9.23 4.89 -9.61
CA ALA A 11 9.30 6.05 -10.48
C ALA A 11 7.92 6.43 -11.06
N LEU A 12 7.12 5.43 -11.46
CA LEU A 12 5.74 5.66 -11.90
C LEU A 12 4.86 6.23 -10.78
N ILE A 13 4.96 5.67 -9.56
CA ILE A 13 4.20 6.16 -8.39
C ILE A 13 4.54 7.63 -8.11
N LEU A 14 5.83 7.97 -8.11
CA LEU A 14 6.29 9.36 -7.93
C LEU A 14 5.79 10.28 -9.05
N LYS A 15 5.89 9.83 -10.31
CA LYS A 15 5.45 10.59 -11.49
C LYS A 15 3.96 10.90 -11.49
N THR A 16 3.14 10.02 -10.93
CA THR A 16 1.67 10.17 -10.87
C THR A 16 1.14 10.65 -9.51
N SER A 17 2.02 11.14 -8.64
CA SER A 17 1.66 11.53 -7.26
C SER A 17 0.59 12.64 -7.19
N HIS A 18 0.56 13.55 -8.17
CA HIS A 18 -0.48 14.57 -8.26
C HIS A 18 -1.86 13.97 -8.50
N GLN A 19 -1.99 13.12 -9.52
CA GLN A 19 -3.25 12.45 -9.86
C GLN A 19 -3.71 11.53 -8.71
N ALA A 20 -2.76 10.88 -8.05
CA ALA A 20 -3.01 10.06 -6.87
C ALA A 20 -3.62 10.87 -5.72
N ARG A 21 -3.10 12.08 -5.48
CA ARG A 21 -3.63 13.00 -4.47
C ARG A 21 -5.02 13.50 -4.84
N GLU A 22 -5.23 13.94 -6.08
CA GLU A 22 -6.56 14.38 -6.57
C GLU A 22 -7.60 13.27 -6.43
N PHE A 23 -7.23 12.01 -6.70
CA PHE A 23 -8.08 10.87 -6.46
C PHE A 23 -8.42 10.70 -4.97
N GLY A 24 -7.42 10.76 -4.08
CA GLY A 24 -7.62 10.65 -2.63
C GLY A 24 -8.51 11.75 -2.04
N ASP A 25 -8.46 12.96 -2.61
CA ASP A 25 -9.22 14.14 -2.17
C ASP A 25 -10.65 14.19 -2.77
N SER A 26 -10.94 13.35 -3.77
CA SER A 26 -12.25 13.32 -4.43
C SER A 26 -13.32 12.57 -3.62
N PRO A 27 -14.61 12.87 -3.82
CA PRO A 27 -15.70 12.22 -3.09
C PRO A 27 -15.70 10.69 -3.30
N PRO A 28 -15.93 9.90 -2.24
CA PRO A 28 -15.99 8.45 -2.37
C PRO A 28 -17.25 8.00 -3.13
N PRO A 29 -17.22 6.82 -3.78
CA PRO A 29 -18.33 6.32 -4.57
C PRO A 29 -19.56 5.88 -3.74
N PHE A 30 -19.36 5.51 -2.46
CA PHE A 30 -20.41 5.02 -1.58
C PHE A 30 -20.32 5.62 -0.18
N GLU A 31 -21.47 5.75 0.49
CA GLU A 31 -21.54 6.10 1.91
C GLU A 31 -20.84 5.00 2.73
N ASN A 32 -19.84 5.39 3.53
CA ASN A 32 -18.91 4.56 4.33
C ASN A 32 -17.60 4.12 3.67
N THR A 33 -17.37 4.37 2.38
CA THR A 33 -16.06 4.13 1.74
C THR A 33 -15.18 5.37 1.79
N SER A 34 -13.87 5.21 1.82
CA SER A 34 -12.90 6.32 1.71
C SER A 34 -11.99 6.12 0.51
N ARG A 35 -11.69 7.17 -0.26
CA ARG A 35 -10.61 7.12 -1.23
C ARG A 35 -9.25 7.27 -0.55
N CYS A 36 -8.26 6.55 -1.07
CA CYS A 36 -6.88 6.59 -0.64
C CYS A 36 -6.00 6.82 -1.86
N GLY A 37 -5.26 7.94 -1.85
CA GLY A 37 -4.31 8.28 -2.92
C GLY A 37 -3.08 7.36 -2.96
N ALA A 38 -2.86 6.53 -1.96
CA ALA A 38 -1.72 5.62 -1.94
C ALA A 38 -1.82 4.55 -3.04
N THR A 39 -0.66 4.12 -3.53
CA THR A 39 -0.54 2.86 -4.26
C THR A 39 -0.42 1.72 -3.25
N LEU A 40 -1.38 0.79 -3.30
CA LEU A 40 -1.32 -0.45 -2.53
C LEU A 40 -0.44 -1.44 -3.25
N VAL A 41 0.70 -1.78 -2.66
CA VAL A 41 1.61 -2.81 -3.16
C VAL A 41 1.39 -4.07 -2.34
N ILE A 42 0.96 -5.13 -3.01
CA ILE A 42 0.74 -6.44 -2.44
C ILE A 42 1.89 -7.32 -2.92
N CYS A 43 2.65 -7.89 -1.99
CA CYS A 43 3.82 -8.67 -2.34
C CYS A 43 4.00 -9.90 -1.43
N PRO A 44 4.84 -10.88 -1.83
CA PRO A 44 5.24 -11.93 -0.90
C PRO A 44 5.90 -11.32 0.34
N LYS A 45 5.70 -11.94 1.51
CA LYS A 45 6.31 -11.48 2.78
C LYS A 45 7.83 -11.28 2.66
N ALA A 46 8.48 -12.14 1.89
CA ALA A 46 9.93 -12.10 1.67
C ALA A 46 10.41 -10.86 0.89
N THR A 47 9.54 -10.16 0.16
CA THR A 47 9.93 -8.99 -0.65
C THR A 47 9.51 -7.65 -0.03
N LEU A 48 8.79 -7.63 1.09
CA LEU A 48 8.42 -6.39 1.81
C LEU A 48 9.64 -5.51 2.11
N THR A 49 10.67 -6.10 2.72
CA THR A 49 11.91 -5.39 3.06
C THR A 49 12.67 -4.93 1.83
N ASN A 50 12.54 -5.63 0.70
CA ASN A 50 13.18 -5.22 -0.55
C ASN A 50 12.53 -3.95 -1.09
N TRP A 51 11.20 -3.83 -1.03
CA TRP A 51 10.51 -2.59 -1.41
C TRP A 51 10.95 -1.41 -0.55
N GLU A 52 11.06 -1.57 0.76
CA GLU A 52 11.57 -0.53 1.65
C GLU A 52 13.01 -0.14 1.33
N HIS A 53 13.86 -1.14 1.06
CA HIS A 53 15.26 -0.92 0.72
C HIS A 53 15.42 -0.14 -0.59
N GLU A 54 14.64 -0.47 -1.62
CA GLU A 54 14.64 0.24 -2.90
C GLU A 54 14.22 1.71 -2.74
N ILE A 55 13.17 1.97 -1.93
CA ILE A 55 12.73 3.34 -1.61
C ILE A 55 13.84 4.12 -0.91
N THR A 56 14.43 3.54 0.14
CA THR A 56 15.40 4.24 1.00
C THR A 56 16.78 4.39 0.36
N THR A 57 17.14 3.52 -0.58
CA THR A 57 18.45 3.52 -1.25
C THR A 57 18.47 4.43 -2.48
N HIS A 58 17.41 4.41 -3.29
CA HIS A 58 17.42 5.07 -4.59
C HIS A 58 16.71 6.42 -4.63
N PHE A 59 15.99 6.80 -3.57
CA PHE A 59 15.25 8.05 -3.52
C PHE A 59 15.68 8.92 -2.34
N ALA A 60 15.56 10.24 -2.51
CA ALA A 60 15.82 11.18 -1.42
C ALA A 60 14.87 10.92 -0.24
N LYS A 61 15.34 11.17 0.98
CA LYS A 61 14.54 11.01 2.19
C LYS A 61 13.20 11.72 2.07
N ASN A 62 12.11 11.04 2.46
CA ASN A 62 10.72 11.53 2.43
C ASN A 62 10.15 11.84 1.04
N SER A 63 10.83 11.52 -0.06
CA SER A 63 10.29 11.73 -1.41
C SER A 63 9.18 10.75 -1.80
N ILE A 64 9.19 9.55 -1.20
CA ILE A 64 8.13 8.55 -1.31
C ILE A 64 7.73 8.16 0.12
N PRO A 65 6.80 8.89 0.76
CA PRO A 65 6.23 8.49 2.05
C PRO A 65 5.57 7.11 1.91
N TYR A 66 5.90 6.19 2.80
CA TYR A 66 5.35 4.83 2.76
C TYR A 66 4.94 4.34 4.14
N SER A 67 3.98 3.42 4.15
CA SER A 67 3.52 2.69 5.34
C SER A 67 3.56 1.19 5.09
N ILE A 68 3.81 0.41 6.14
CA ILE A 68 3.79 -1.06 6.08
C ILE A 68 2.58 -1.55 6.86
N PHE A 69 1.57 -2.03 6.14
CA PHE A 69 0.41 -2.67 6.72
C PHE A 69 0.67 -4.18 6.84
N TYR A 70 1.48 -4.55 7.85
CA TYR A 70 1.88 -5.94 8.13
C TYR A 70 2.19 -6.16 9.62
N GLY A 71 2.06 -7.41 10.10
CA GLY A 71 2.52 -7.81 11.44
C GLY A 71 1.64 -7.36 12.62
N ARG A 72 2.17 -7.46 13.84
CA ARG A 72 1.43 -7.26 15.12
C ARG A 72 1.07 -5.80 15.44
N GLY A 73 1.58 -4.83 14.67
CA GLY A 73 1.32 -3.40 14.88
C GLY A 73 0.27 -2.80 13.94
N ARG A 74 -0.16 -3.53 12.91
CA ARG A 74 -0.99 -2.98 11.83
C ARG A 74 -2.36 -2.48 12.28
N ASP A 75 -2.95 -3.11 13.30
CA ASP A 75 -4.26 -2.71 13.85
C ASP A 75 -4.25 -1.33 14.50
N ARG A 76 -3.05 -0.80 14.78
CA ARG A 76 -2.86 0.52 15.36
C ARG A 76 -2.59 1.60 14.32
N ILE A 77 -2.48 1.24 13.04
CA ILE A 77 -2.21 2.20 11.97
C ILE A 77 -3.51 2.95 11.65
N PRO A 78 -3.61 4.26 11.92
CA PRO A 78 -4.78 5.05 11.58
C PRO A 78 -4.98 5.13 10.07
N LYS A 79 -6.24 5.25 9.63
CA LYS A 79 -6.58 5.43 8.22
C LYS A 79 -5.90 6.66 7.61
N GLU A 80 -5.71 7.70 8.42
CA GLU A 80 -5.06 8.96 8.08
C GLU A 80 -3.57 8.77 7.74
N THR A 81 -2.90 7.84 8.41
CA THR A 81 -1.51 7.48 8.11
C THR A 81 -1.41 6.79 6.74
N LEU A 82 -2.38 5.93 6.41
CA LEU A 82 -2.44 5.30 5.09
C LEU A 82 -2.73 6.34 3.99
N LYS A 83 -3.68 7.26 4.24
CA LYS A 83 -4.03 8.34 3.30
C LYS A 83 -2.90 9.35 3.06
N SER A 84 -2.01 9.56 4.03
CA SER A 84 -0.84 10.43 3.88
C SER A 84 0.38 9.73 3.25
N SER A 85 0.29 8.42 2.98
CA SER A 85 1.32 7.66 2.31
C SER A 85 1.16 7.69 0.78
N MET A 86 2.28 7.65 0.05
CA MET A 86 2.26 7.36 -1.39
C MET A 86 2.25 5.86 -1.68
N VAL A 87 2.84 5.05 -0.79
CA VAL A 87 2.92 3.60 -0.91
C VAL A 87 2.42 2.96 0.37
N VAL A 88 1.53 1.98 0.26
CA VAL A 88 1.19 1.07 1.36
C VAL A 88 1.63 -0.33 0.98
N LEU A 89 2.59 -0.87 1.73
CA LEU A 89 3.11 -2.22 1.54
C LEU A 89 2.31 -3.21 2.39
N THR A 90 1.86 -4.29 1.76
CA THR A 90 1.16 -5.38 2.45
C THR A 90 1.47 -6.72 1.81
N SER A 91 0.96 -7.80 2.39
CA SER A 91 1.16 -9.16 1.91
C SER A 91 -0.14 -9.82 1.51
N TYR A 92 -0.03 -10.85 0.66
CA TYR A 92 -1.19 -11.56 0.11
C TYR A 92 -2.13 -12.16 1.16
N ASP A 93 -1.63 -12.56 2.32
CA ASP A 93 -2.42 -13.09 3.44
C ASP A 93 -3.32 -12.05 4.13
N LEU A 94 -3.22 -10.76 3.76
CA LEU A 94 -3.98 -9.65 4.36
C LEU A 94 -5.04 -9.04 3.45
N ILE A 95 -5.28 -9.56 2.23
CA ILE A 95 -6.18 -8.93 1.27
C ILE A 95 -7.67 -9.22 1.56
N GLY A 96 -8.03 -10.41 2.05
CA GLY A 96 -9.43 -10.88 2.11
C GLY A 96 -10.18 -10.67 3.44
N THR A 97 -11.48 -11.01 3.43
CA THR A 97 -12.44 -10.90 4.55
C THR A 97 -12.01 -11.67 5.80
N SER A 98 -11.52 -12.88 5.60
CA SER A 98 -10.79 -13.63 6.61
C SER A 98 -9.31 -13.43 6.33
N GLY A 99 -8.68 -12.44 6.97
CA GLY A 99 -7.26 -12.58 7.27
C GLY A 99 -7.02 -13.94 7.92
N ASN A 100 -5.79 -14.48 7.85
CA ASN A 100 -5.39 -15.80 8.35
C ASN A 100 -6.44 -16.43 9.32
N PRO A 101 -7.12 -17.55 8.97
CA PRO A 101 -8.23 -18.13 9.74
C PRO A 101 -7.93 -18.37 11.23
N LEU A 102 -6.65 -18.40 11.59
CA LEU A 102 -6.16 -18.49 12.97
C LEU A 102 -6.30 -17.18 13.77
N HIS A 103 -6.67 -16.06 13.13
CA HIS A 103 -6.73 -14.73 13.74
C HIS A 103 -7.92 -13.91 13.20
N THR A 104 -9.12 -14.26 13.65
CA THR A 104 -10.41 -13.71 13.21
C THR A 104 -10.69 -12.24 13.56
N ASN A 105 -9.87 -11.60 14.40
CA ASN A 105 -10.04 -10.21 14.88
C ASN A 105 -8.99 -9.23 14.33
N GLN A 106 -8.37 -9.54 13.20
CA GLN A 106 -7.31 -8.70 12.64
C GLN A 106 -7.82 -7.79 11.54
N ASN A 107 -7.34 -6.54 11.50
CA ASN A 107 -7.60 -5.66 10.36
C ASN A 107 -6.90 -6.23 9.12
N THR A 108 -7.66 -6.26 8.03
CA THR A 108 -7.25 -6.66 6.69
C THR A 108 -7.34 -5.45 5.78
N ILE A 109 -6.81 -5.55 4.56
CA ILE A 109 -6.98 -4.50 3.56
C ILE A 109 -8.46 -4.24 3.28
N GLU A 110 -9.26 -5.30 3.22
CA GLU A 110 -10.70 -5.19 3.01
C GLU A 110 -11.41 -4.49 4.18
N SER A 111 -11.01 -4.77 5.44
CA SER A 111 -11.62 -4.13 6.61
C SER A 111 -11.39 -2.61 6.69
N LEU A 112 -10.43 -2.07 5.93
CA LEU A 112 -10.20 -0.63 5.82
C LEU A 112 -11.32 0.09 5.06
N ASN A 113 -12.11 -0.62 4.24
CA ASN A 113 -13.15 -0.07 3.36
C ASN A 113 -12.63 1.15 2.56
N MET A 114 -11.48 0.97 1.92
CA MET A 114 -10.79 2.00 1.14
C MET A 114 -10.77 1.65 -0.35
N GLU A 115 -11.05 2.65 -1.18
CA GLU A 115 -10.78 2.61 -2.61
C GLU A 115 -9.36 3.15 -2.86
N TRP A 116 -8.48 2.30 -3.39
CA TRP A 116 -7.07 2.63 -3.62
C TRP A 116 -6.88 3.21 -5.02
N TYR A 117 -6.05 4.26 -5.15
CA TYR A 117 -5.72 4.86 -6.45
C TYR A 117 -5.11 3.85 -7.43
N ARG A 118 -4.25 2.97 -6.92
CA ARG A 118 -3.56 1.96 -7.71
C ARG A 118 -3.28 0.74 -6.85
N ILE A 119 -3.40 -0.44 -7.46
CA ILE A 119 -2.97 -1.70 -6.87
C ILE A 119 -1.83 -2.26 -7.72
N VAL A 120 -0.75 -2.69 -7.08
CA VAL A 120 0.38 -3.39 -7.69
C VAL A 120 0.50 -4.76 -7.06
N LEU A 121 0.44 -5.81 -7.87
CA LEU A 121 0.67 -7.18 -7.45
C LEU A 121 2.10 -7.57 -7.81
N ASP A 122 2.95 -7.72 -6.81
CA ASP A 122 4.34 -8.15 -6.98
C ASP A 122 4.45 -9.67 -6.99
N GLU A 123 5.26 -10.20 -7.89
CA GLU A 123 5.45 -11.64 -8.13
C GLU A 123 4.12 -12.42 -8.22
N ALA A 124 3.11 -11.83 -8.87
CA ALA A 124 1.84 -12.51 -9.18
C ALA A 124 2.06 -13.60 -10.24
N GLN A 125 1.69 -14.84 -9.92
CA GLN A 125 1.81 -16.01 -10.78
C GLN A 125 0.46 -16.66 -11.01
#